data_AF-A0A2X0MBR7-F1
#
_entry.id   AF-A0A2X0MBR7-F1
#
_cell.length_a   1.000
_cell.length_b   1.000
_cell.length_c   1.000
_cell.angle_alpha   90.00
_cell.angle_beta   90.00
_cell.angle_gamma   90.00
#
_symmetry.space_group_name_H-M   'P 1'
#
loop_
_entity.id
_entity.type
_entity.pdbx_description
1 polymer ?
#
loop_
_entity_poly.entity_id
_entity_poly.type
_entity_poly.pdbx_seq_one_letter_code
_entity_poly.pdbx_strand_id
1 'polypeptide(L)'
;MPSYPYRDNDYGSVPHGSTDQFPPSGSNAYLDPRGEKPYEYNYGAPIERKRGVSKWIKFGIPLLLLVIAGAVVGGIFGSRAANDSKNRANANAAAQAGSSSSSSSSSSSGSSLKSTSGTSSSPSRTSSSTPSPTPTKATGQYTVTNRAAWDWSRDKSIGMCLGNWLILERWMNEDWFVQVASNSSLDEWTLSQVLGSDLPTVMQKHYNTWIVESDFDTMQQAGINMLRIPTGFWAFISTVSGEPYYNNRTELQFQLNKVLGWAYARNMCAVIDLHGLPGSQNGEQSSGHLTTTPAWFGNTVNQGRSDATVVAVTEFIAASPFRSIIAGIEVINEPRPYTEAQNQELMAYYQRSYTAIQASAWPVTTFIHDGYISSGFEYWRTFAAAHATNPPSMVIEDHPYPGNFPPQTSPTDIMAQICSAARRYLNYPIPVVITEWSLYTGVKTLAFEKQFYDGQLTAWSFSAGGMFWSFRHVPSKAQLAQGLDYSQYSFIYLIQQGAITYPSDVGVANTATRSNAQKYLDSLTSNCGSAPSNAAPYPAATVSWTAEVAARTAAGPGNYPATSVTDPNLGADPPGATSSSQSRSRKVKRALY
;
A
#
# COMPACT_ATOMS: atom_id res chain seq x y z
N MET A 1 7.22 -21.93 -44.98
CA MET A 1 6.98 -23.39 -45.09
C MET A 1 8.19 -23.97 -45.82
N PRO A 2 8.84 -25.04 -45.33
CA PRO A 2 8.21 -26.31 -44.93
C PRO A 2 7.95 -26.45 -43.42
N SER A 3 7.33 -27.57 -43.04
CA SER A 3 7.10 -28.02 -41.66
C SER A 3 8.06 -29.16 -41.30
N TYR A 4 8.39 -29.28 -40.01
CA TYR A 4 9.02 -30.46 -39.41
C TYR A 4 8.22 -30.89 -38.17
N PRO A 5 8.05 -32.19 -37.91
CA PRO A 5 7.28 -32.68 -36.77
C PRO A 5 8.12 -32.66 -35.49
N TYR A 6 7.54 -32.19 -34.38
CA TYR A 6 8.09 -32.42 -33.05
C TYR A 6 7.77 -33.86 -32.61
N ARG A 7 8.60 -34.43 -31.73
CA ARG A 7 8.38 -35.73 -31.09
C ARG A 7 8.42 -35.56 -29.58
N ASP A 8 7.49 -36.20 -28.90
CA ASP A 8 7.39 -36.19 -27.44
C ASP A 8 8.62 -36.82 -26.77
N ASN A 9 8.99 -36.31 -25.60
CA ASN A 9 9.77 -37.00 -24.57
C ASN A 9 9.40 -36.40 -23.21
N ASP A 10 9.30 -37.23 -22.18
CA ASP A 10 8.84 -36.84 -20.84
C ASP A 10 9.80 -35.87 -20.13
N TYR A 11 9.35 -34.65 -19.88
CA TYR A 11 9.35 -34.01 -18.55
C TYR A 11 8.25 -32.94 -18.53
N GLY A 12 7.50 -32.84 -17.43
CA GLY A 12 6.27 -32.03 -17.35
C GLY A 12 6.52 -30.52 -17.36
N SER A 13 6.62 -29.91 -18.54
CA SER A 13 6.62 -28.46 -18.73
C SER A 13 5.22 -27.89 -18.50
N VAL A 14 5.01 -27.21 -17.37
CA VAL A 14 3.89 -26.27 -17.22
C VAL A 14 4.14 -25.12 -18.21
N PRO A 15 3.20 -24.78 -19.11
CA PRO A 15 3.40 -23.68 -20.04
C PRO A 15 3.54 -22.34 -19.30
N HIS A 16 4.67 -21.66 -19.46
CA HIS A 16 4.78 -20.25 -19.09
C HIS A 16 3.86 -19.44 -20.01
N GLY A 17 3.14 -18.48 -19.45
CA GLY A 17 2.04 -17.79 -20.14
C GLY A 17 2.47 -16.97 -21.36
N SER A 18 2.07 -17.43 -22.55
CA SER A 18 2.04 -16.61 -23.77
C SER A 18 0.89 -15.60 -23.67
N THR A 19 1.20 -14.31 -23.50
CA THR A 19 0.18 -13.27 -23.23
C THR A 19 -0.52 -12.72 -24.48
N ASP A 20 -0.35 -13.35 -25.65
CA ASP A 20 -1.00 -13.04 -26.94
C ASP A 20 -2.55 -12.96 -26.92
N GLN A 21 -3.20 -13.13 -25.76
CA GLN A 21 -4.65 -13.07 -25.56
C GLN A 21 -5.06 -12.34 -24.25
N PHE A 22 -4.44 -11.21 -23.89
CA PHE A 22 -4.98 -10.32 -22.85
C PHE A 22 -5.33 -8.90 -23.37
N PRO A 23 -6.52 -8.35 -23.01
CA PRO A 23 -7.64 -9.04 -22.36
C PRO A 23 -8.22 -10.13 -23.29
N PRO A 24 -8.70 -11.27 -22.77
CA PRO A 24 -9.17 -12.37 -23.60
C PRO A 24 -10.40 -11.95 -24.39
N SER A 25 -10.36 -12.16 -25.71
CA SER A 25 -11.46 -11.90 -26.64
C SER A 25 -12.57 -12.97 -26.49
N GLY A 26 -13.29 -12.90 -25.36
CA GLY A 26 -14.45 -13.74 -25.08
C GLY A 26 -14.11 -15.14 -24.59
N SER A 27 -13.52 -15.24 -23.40
CA SER A 27 -13.50 -16.51 -22.65
C SER A 27 -14.94 -16.89 -22.24
N ASN A 28 -15.62 -17.69 -23.07
CA ASN A 28 -17.01 -18.13 -22.90
C ASN A 28 -17.17 -19.17 -21.76
N ALA A 29 -16.75 -18.81 -20.54
CA ALA A 29 -16.99 -19.59 -19.34
C ALA A 29 -18.48 -19.50 -18.95
N TYR A 30 -19.26 -20.48 -19.39
CA TYR A 30 -20.70 -20.58 -19.14
C TYR A 30 -21.01 -20.57 -17.63
N LEU A 31 -21.51 -19.45 -17.11
CA LEU A 31 -21.95 -19.35 -15.71
C LEU A 31 -23.40 -19.86 -15.58
N ASP A 32 -23.56 -20.91 -14.77
CA ASP A 32 -24.85 -21.50 -14.42
C ASP A 32 -25.73 -20.51 -13.62
N PRO A 33 -26.90 -20.10 -14.14
CA PRO A 33 -27.68 -18.99 -13.58
C PRO A 33 -28.50 -19.42 -12.33
N ARG A 34 -27.83 -19.68 -11.21
CA ARG A 34 -28.48 -20.09 -9.94
C ARG A 34 -28.57 -19.00 -8.88
N GLY A 35 -29.67 -18.25 -8.96
CA GLY A 35 -30.49 -17.91 -7.78
C GLY A 35 -30.13 -16.64 -7.00
N GLU A 36 -28.85 -16.33 -6.80
CA GLU A 36 -28.47 -15.10 -6.10
C GLU A 36 -28.50 -13.89 -7.05
N LYS A 37 -29.14 -12.80 -6.60
CA LYS A 37 -29.25 -11.57 -7.38
C LYS A 37 -27.88 -10.88 -7.45
N PRO A 38 -27.49 -10.28 -8.59
CA PRO A 38 -26.36 -9.37 -8.63
C PRO A 38 -26.53 -8.28 -7.57
N TYR A 39 -25.58 -8.19 -6.63
CA TYR A 39 -25.62 -7.20 -5.56
C TYR A 39 -25.48 -5.79 -6.14
N GLU A 40 -26.32 -4.87 -5.68
CA GLU A 40 -26.35 -3.49 -6.18
C GLU A 40 -25.23 -2.67 -5.51
N TYR A 41 -24.04 -2.67 -6.13
CA TYR A 41 -22.84 -2.04 -5.57
C TYR A 41 -22.89 -0.50 -5.63
N ASN A 42 -22.65 0.13 -4.49
CA ASN A 42 -22.47 1.58 -4.36
C ASN A 42 -21.01 1.91 -4.03
N TYR A 43 -20.20 2.15 -5.07
CA TYR A 43 -18.77 2.47 -4.96
C TYR A 43 -18.47 3.88 -4.38
N GLY A 44 -19.49 4.66 -4.01
CA GLY A 44 -19.35 6.08 -3.64
C GLY A 44 -19.45 6.42 -2.14
N ALA A 45 -19.50 5.44 -1.24
CA ALA A 45 -19.71 5.67 0.20
C ALA A 45 -18.46 5.33 1.04
N PRO A 46 -18.06 6.19 2.00
CA PRO A 46 -17.14 5.81 3.07
C PRO A 46 -17.68 4.60 3.86
N ILE A 47 -16.78 3.81 4.47
CA ILE A 47 -17.15 2.59 5.19
C ILE A 47 -17.92 2.93 6.48
N GLU A 48 -19.24 3.02 6.38
CA GLU A 48 -20.15 2.99 7.54
C GLU A 48 -20.04 1.62 8.23
N ARG A 49 -19.11 1.52 9.19
CA ARG A 49 -19.04 0.39 10.11
C ARG A 49 -20.40 0.24 10.80
N LYS A 50 -21.07 -0.90 10.59
CA LYS A 50 -22.09 -1.39 11.53
C LYS A 50 -21.48 -1.40 12.93
N ARG A 51 -21.77 -0.39 13.74
CA ARG A 51 -21.15 -0.18 15.06
C ARG A 51 -21.44 -1.39 15.94
N GLY A 52 -20.43 -2.24 16.11
CA GLY A 52 -20.50 -3.38 17.01
C GLY A 52 -20.95 -2.94 18.40
N VAL A 53 -22.00 -3.58 18.92
CA VAL A 53 -22.69 -3.17 20.15
C VAL A 53 -21.68 -2.90 21.26
N SER A 54 -21.65 -1.64 21.73
CA SER A 54 -20.60 -1.11 22.61
C SER A 54 -20.35 -2.00 23.82
N LYS A 55 -19.09 -2.08 24.28
CA LYS A 55 -18.74 -2.76 25.55
C LYS A 55 -19.54 -2.20 26.73
N TRP A 56 -19.95 -0.92 26.69
CA TRP A 56 -20.86 -0.33 27.68
C TRP A 56 -22.27 -0.94 27.65
N ILE A 57 -22.79 -1.27 26.47
CA ILE A 57 -24.10 -1.93 26.33
C ILE A 57 -23.97 -3.42 26.73
N LYS A 58 -22.90 -4.10 26.31
CA LYS A 58 -22.67 -5.53 26.60
C LYS A 58 -22.36 -5.83 28.07
N PHE A 59 -21.68 -4.93 28.79
CA PHE A 59 -21.22 -5.18 30.17
C PHE A 59 -21.67 -4.10 31.17
N GLY A 60 -21.73 -2.84 30.76
CA GLY A 60 -22.16 -1.73 31.62
C GLY A 60 -23.65 -1.78 31.98
N ILE A 61 -24.55 -2.14 31.05
CA ILE A 61 -25.98 -2.29 31.36
C ILE A 61 -26.25 -3.48 32.32
N PRO A 62 -25.72 -4.70 32.10
CA PRO A 62 -25.84 -5.77 33.09
C PRO A 62 -25.25 -5.41 34.46
N LEU A 63 -24.10 -4.75 34.50
CA LEU A 63 -23.49 -4.31 35.77
C LEU A 63 -24.33 -3.25 36.48
N LEU A 64 -24.90 -2.28 35.75
CA LEU A 64 -25.80 -1.27 36.30
C LEU A 64 -27.09 -1.90 36.85
N LEU A 65 -27.67 -2.88 36.15
CA LEU A 65 -28.83 -3.63 36.63
C LEU A 65 -28.50 -4.45 37.90
N LEU A 66 -27.31 -5.04 38.00
CA LEU A 66 -26.85 -5.72 39.22
C LEU A 66 -26.64 -4.73 40.38
N VAL A 67 -26.10 -3.53 40.13
CA VAL A 67 -25.97 -2.47 41.15
C VAL A 67 -27.33 -1.98 41.62
N ILE A 68 -28.29 -1.76 40.71
CA ILE A 68 -29.67 -1.38 41.04
C ILE A 68 -30.36 -2.49 41.84
N ALA A 69 -30.23 -3.75 41.43
CA ALA A 69 -30.77 -4.89 42.17
C ALA A 69 -30.16 -4.98 43.58
N GLY A 70 -28.84 -4.82 43.71
CA GLY A 70 -28.15 -4.78 45.00
C GLY A 70 -28.62 -3.63 45.90
N ALA A 71 -28.86 -2.43 45.34
CA ALA A 71 -29.39 -1.28 46.07
C ALA A 71 -30.85 -1.49 46.53
N VAL A 72 -31.70 -2.08 45.68
CA VAL A 72 -33.10 -2.41 46.04
C VAL A 72 -33.14 -3.48 47.13
N VAL A 73 -32.34 -4.55 47.00
CA VAL A 73 -32.20 -5.59 48.04
C VAL A 73 -31.67 -5.00 49.35
N GLY A 74 -30.62 -4.18 49.29
CA GLY A 74 -30.06 -3.48 50.45
C GLY A 74 -31.09 -2.56 51.13
N GLY A 75 -31.90 -1.83 50.36
CA GLY A 75 -32.99 -1.01 50.88
C GLY A 75 -34.08 -1.82 51.60
N ILE A 76 -34.47 -2.97 51.03
CA ILE A 76 -35.48 -3.87 51.62
C ILE A 76 -34.98 -4.49 52.93
N PHE A 77 -33.73 -4.92 53.00
CA PHE A 77 -33.16 -5.47 54.24
C PHE A 77 -32.83 -4.40 55.29
N GLY A 78 -32.32 -3.24 54.89
CA GLY A 78 -32.10 -2.09 55.79
C GLY A 78 -33.42 -1.60 56.43
N SER A 79 -34.50 -1.58 55.66
CA SER A 79 -35.85 -1.24 56.15
C SER A 79 -36.42 -2.24 57.16
N ARG A 80 -35.88 -3.46 57.22
CA ARG A 80 -36.24 -4.45 58.26
C ARG A 80 -35.39 -4.30 59.53
N ALA A 81 -34.10 -3.99 59.40
CA ALA A 81 -33.24 -3.74 60.56
C ALA A 81 -33.64 -2.48 61.36
N ALA A 82 -34.22 -1.47 60.70
CA ALA A 82 -34.58 -0.19 61.33
C ALA A 82 -35.79 -0.21 62.28
N ASN A 83 -36.52 -1.33 62.40
CA ASN A 83 -37.72 -1.41 63.25
C ASN A 83 -37.50 -2.05 64.63
N ASP A 84 -36.39 -2.75 64.85
CA ASP A 84 -36.20 -3.61 66.05
C ASP A 84 -35.51 -2.88 67.24
N SER A 85 -35.10 -1.62 67.05
CA SER A 85 -34.42 -0.80 68.08
C SER A 85 -35.38 0.03 68.96
N LYS A 86 -36.69 0.02 68.68
CA LYS A 86 -37.72 0.77 69.44
C LYS A 86 -38.14 0.10 70.76
N ASN A 87 -37.19 -0.42 71.55
CA ASN A 87 -37.49 -0.98 72.87
C ASN A 87 -36.32 -0.94 73.87
N ARG A 88 -35.74 0.25 74.12
CA ARG A 88 -35.02 0.54 75.37
C ARG A 88 -34.93 2.05 75.65
N ALA A 89 -35.98 2.58 76.29
CA ALA A 89 -35.95 3.91 76.88
C ALA A 89 -35.38 3.87 78.31
N ASN A 90 -34.97 5.04 78.80
CA ASN A 90 -34.76 5.40 80.23
C ASN A 90 -33.70 4.63 81.03
N ALA A 91 -32.51 5.23 81.14
CA ALA A 91 -31.80 5.38 82.41
C ALA A 91 -31.32 6.85 82.49
N ASN A 92 -31.36 7.48 83.67
CA ASN A 92 -31.33 8.95 83.81
C ASN A 92 -30.23 9.46 84.75
N ALA A 93 -29.70 10.65 84.42
CA ALA A 93 -29.08 11.66 85.30
C ALA A 93 -27.67 11.47 85.90
N ALA A 94 -27.13 12.62 86.39
CA ALA A 94 -25.83 12.91 87.04
C ALA A 94 -24.57 12.81 86.15
N ALA A 95 -23.59 13.74 86.16
CA ALA A 95 -23.49 15.11 86.73
C ALA A 95 -22.46 15.91 85.88
N GLN A 96 -22.72 17.14 85.41
CA GLN A 96 -22.53 18.47 86.04
C GLN A 96 -21.14 19.12 85.79
N ALA A 97 -21.13 20.46 85.58
CA ALA A 97 -20.01 21.38 85.28
C ALA A 97 -19.42 21.29 83.83
N GLY A 98 -19.11 22.39 83.13
CA GLY A 98 -19.20 23.82 83.50
C GLY A 98 -19.25 24.80 82.30
N SER A 99 -19.39 26.09 82.61
CA SER A 99 -19.48 27.30 81.74
C SER A 99 -18.12 27.73 81.11
N SER A 100 -18.00 28.60 80.09
CA SER A 100 -18.90 29.30 79.14
C SER A 100 -18.05 30.06 78.08
N SER A 101 -18.67 30.62 77.01
CA SER A 101 -18.36 31.92 76.32
C SER A 101 -16.91 32.39 76.01
N SER A 102 -16.56 33.08 74.90
CA SER A 102 -17.23 33.43 73.63
C SER A 102 -16.28 34.28 72.73
N SER A 103 -16.30 34.05 71.41
CA SER A 103 -16.08 35.03 70.29
C SER A 103 -14.85 35.96 70.18
N SER A 104 -14.35 36.06 68.93
CA SER A 104 -13.72 37.22 68.26
C SER A 104 -12.20 37.45 68.38
N SER A 105 -11.68 38.41 67.60
CA SER A 105 -10.33 38.40 66.99
C SER A 105 -9.65 39.78 66.91
N SER A 106 -8.32 39.83 67.03
CA SER A 106 -7.45 40.93 66.54
C SER A 106 -5.98 40.49 66.41
N SER A 107 -5.02 41.41 66.23
CA SER A 107 -3.79 41.19 65.43
C SER A 107 -2.48 41.82 66.00
N SER A 108 -1.40 41.80 65.19
CA SER A 108 -0.06 42.42 65.40
C SER A 108 0.94 41.59 66.26
N SER A 109 2.27 41.81 66.31
CA SER A 109 3.21 42.83 65.77
C SER A 109 4.64 42.24 65.59
N GLY A 110 5.58 42.91 64.89
CA GLY A 110 7.03 42.64 64.99
C GLY A 110 7.90 43.19 63.84
N SER A 111 9.08 43.77 64.14
CA SER A 111 10.00 44.36 63.13
C SER A 111 11.45 44.54 63.61
N SER A 112 12.42 44.67 62.69
CA SER A 112 13.79 45.17 62.96
C SER A 112 14.52 45.72 61.71
N LEU A 113 15.32 46.77 61.91
CA LEU A 113 16.04 47.60 60.88
C LEU A 113 17.23 46.85 60.21
N LYS A 114 17.89 47.31 59.12
CA LYS A 114 18.40 48.65 58.67
C LYS A 114 18.68 48.59 57.12
N SER A 115 19.18 49.57 56.33
CA SER A 115 19.73 50.93 56.49
C SER A 115 19.69 51.78 55.17
N THR A 116 20.19 53.01 55.23
CA THR A 116 20.84 53.91 54.21
C THR A 116 21.34 53.30 52.87
N SER A 117 21.40 53.98 51.70
CA SER A 117 20.98 55.32 51.16
C SER A 117 21.48 55.43 49.68
N GLY A 118 21.15 56.39 48.79
CA GLY A 118 20.20 57.53 48.75
C GLY A 118 20.64 58.63 47.73
N THR A 119 19.69 59.25 46.99
CA THR A 119 19.88 60.28 45.90
C THR A 119 20.68 59.84 44.64
N SER A 120 20.51 60.39 43.41
CA SER A 120 19.68 61.50 42.87
C SER A 120 19.32 61.32 41.37
N SER A 121 18.32 62.08 40.89
CA SER A 121 17.87 62.29 39.48
C SER A 121 18.91 63.02 38.59
N SER A 122 18.88 63.16 37.25
CA SER A 122 18.00 62.84 36.09
C SER A 122 18.78 63.20 34.77
N PRO A 123 18.22 63.30 33.54
CA PRO A 123 17.33 62.41 32.76
C PRO A 123 17.79 62.18 31.28
N SER A 124 17.16 61.27 30.51
CA SER A 124 16.87 61.45 29.07
C SER A 124 16.03 60.28 28.47
N ARG A 125 15.39 60.52 27.31
CA ARG A 125 14.70 59.52 26.45
C ARG A 125 15.75 58.89 25.50
N THR A 126 15.64 57.67 24.95
CA THR A 126 14.60 56.98 24.14
C THR A 126 14.93 55.46 24.10
N SER A 127 14.19 54.49 23.54
CA SER A 127 12.91 54.41 22.80
C SER A 127 12.31 52.98 22.96
N SER A 128 11.07 52.80 22.52
CA SER A 128 10.30 51.54 22.44
C SER A 128 11.09 50.27 22.09
N SER A 129 11.01 49.25 22.96
CA SER A 129 11.34 47.86 22.63
C SER A 129 10.12 47.14 22.05
N THR A 130 10.09 46.96 20.73
CA THR A 130 9.10 46.10 20.06
C THR A 130 9.31 44.64 20.52
N PRO A 131 8.25 43.88 20.84
CA PRO A 131 8.40 42.44 21.10
C PRO A 131 8.96 41.74 19.86
N SER A 132 9.99 40.90 20.03
CA SER A 132 10.44 40.02 18.94
C SER A 132 9.29 39.09 18.53
N PRO A 133 9.06 38.86 17.23
CA PRO A 133 8.02 37.94 16.78
C PRO A 133 8.37 36.51 17.21
N THR A 134 7.50 35.91 18.01
CA THR A 134 7.54 34.45 18.27
C THR A 134 7.50 33.72 16.92
N PRO A 135 8.40 32.76 16.65
CA PRO A 135 8.39 32.02 15.40
C PRO A 135 7.15 31.11 15.36
N THR A 136 6.11 31.57 14.68
CA THR A 136 4.89 30.79 14.40
C THR A 136 5.27 29.55 13.62
N LYS A 137 5.17 28.36 14.23
CA LYS A 137 5.27 27.10 13.48
C LYS A 137 4.18 27.09 12.41
N ALA A 138 4.58 26.94 11.16
CA ALA A 138 3.64 26.73 10.07
C ALA A 138 2.79 25.48 10.36
N THR A 139 1.47 25.62 10.24
CA THR A 139 0.55 24.49 10.34
C THR A 139 0.89 23.46 9.28
N GLY A 140 1.12 22.21 9.69
CA GLY A 140 1.38 21.11 8.77
C GLY A 140 2.84 20.89 8.37
N GLN A 141 3.84 21.34 9.15
CA GLN A 141 5.19 20.76 9.06
C GLN A 141 5.44 19.75 10.19
N TYR A 142 5.87 18.55 9.81
CA TYR A 142 6.27 17.47 10.70
C TYR A 142 7.68 16.98 10.39
N THR A 143 8.25 16.24 11.32
CA THR A 143 9.61 15.70 11.23
C THR A 143 9.57 14.26 10.76
N VAL A 144 10.23 13.96 9.65
CA VAL A 144 10.52 12.59 9.21
C VAL A 144 11.90 12.20 9.71
N THR A 145 12.03 11.03 10.32
CA THR A 145 13.30 10.49 10.81
C THR A 145 13.67 9.26 9.99
N ASN A 146 14.94 9.12 9.63
CA ASN A 146 15.40 7.93 8.87
C ASN A 146 15.09 6.63 9.63
N ARG A 147 14.41 5.71 8.96
CA ARG A 147 14.20 4.32 9.42
C ARG A 147 15.34 3.40 8.99
N ALA A 148 15.40 2.24 9.66
CA ALA A 148 16.27 1.14 9.26
C ALA A 148 15.98 0.69 7.82
N ALA A 149 16.98 0.09 7.16
CA ALA A 149 16.79 -0.57 5.88
C ALA A 149 15.81 -1.75 6.00
N TRP A 150 15.11 -2.03 4.90
CA TRP A 150 14.38 -3.28 4.73
C TRP A 150 15.37 -4.35 4.28
N ASP A 151 15.43 -5.47 4.98
CA ASP A 151 16.41 -6.54 4.76
C ASP A 151 15.74 -7.69 4.03
N TRP A 152 15.86 -7.73 2.69
CA TRP A 152 15.23 -8.76 1.84
C TRP A 152 15.69 -10.20 2.13
N SER A 153 16.69 -10.40 2.99
CA SER A 153 17.05 -11.73 3.49
C SER A 153 16.24 -12.19 4.72
N ARG A 154 15.58 -11.27 5.44
CA ARG A 154 15.00 -11.51 6.78
C ARG A 154 13.63 -10.87 7.03
N ASP A 155 13.28 -9.78 6.34
CA ASP A 155 11.93 -9.26 6.28
C ASP A 155 11.12 -9.99 5.21
N LYS A 156 9.79 -10.07 5.40
CA LYS A 156 8.86 -10.75 4.49
C LYS A 156 7.82 -9.73 4.01
N SER A 157 7.74 -9.50 2.71
CA SER A 157 6.76 -8.58 2.14
C SER A 157 5.37 -9.20 2.19
N ILE A 158 4.46 -8.44 2.77
CA ILE A 158 3.01 -8.63 2.71
C ILE A 158 2.54 -7.39 1.97
N GLY A 159 2.67 -7.42 0.65
CA GLY A 159 2.67 -6.23 -0.18
C GLY A 159 1.36 -5.94 -0.88
N MET A 160 1.23 -4.72 -1.36
CA MET A 160 0.09 -4.27 -2.16
C MET A 160 0.54 -3.44 -3.36
N CYS A 161 0.01 -3.76 -4.54
CA CYS A 161 0.36 -3.06 -5.77
C CYS A 161 -0.66 -1.96 -6.07
N LEU A 162 -0.17 -0.73 -6.27
CA LEU A 162 -0.99 0.46 -6.57
C LEU A 162 -1.24 0.61 -8.08
N GLY A 163 -1.71 -0.47 -8.71
CA GLY A 163 -1.99 -0.55 -10.15
C GLY A 163 -3.04 0.45 -10.64
N ASN A 164 -2.97 0.78 -11.94
CA ASN A 164 -3.81 1.80 -12.60
C ASN A 164 -3.78 3.19 -11.92
N TRP A 165 -2.69 3.57 -11.23
CA TRP A 165 -2.59 4.87 -10.52
C TRP A 165 -1.72 5.90 -11.26
N LEU A 166 -0.39 5.73 -11.30
CA LEU A 166 0.56 6.63 -11.99
C LEU A 166 0.99 6.11 -13.37
N ILE A 167 0.46 4.95 -13.75
CA ILE A 167 0.44 4.38 -15.09
C ILE A 167 -0.94 3.72 -15.22
N LEU A 168 -1.62 3.88 -16.37
CA LEU A 168 -3.00 3.43 -16.53
C LEU A 168 -3.15 2.14 -17.33
N GLU A 169 -4.07 1.29 -16.85
CA GLU A 169 -4.50 0.06 -17.51
C GLU A 169 -6.01 0.06 -17.64
N ARG A 170 -6.48 -0.02 -18.89
CA ARG A 170 -7.90 0.08 -19.21
C ARG A 170 -8.73 -0.96 -18.46
N TRP A 171 -8.28 -2.21 -18.42
CA TRP A 171 -9.05 -3.31 -17.83
C TRP A 171 -9.35 -3.10 -16.33
N MET A 172 -8.54 -2.30 -15.62
CA MET A 172 -8.74 -2.01 -14.19
C MET A 172 -9.88 -1.03 -13.89
N ASN A 173 -10.32 -0.23 -14.88
CA ASN A 173 -11.41 0.73 -14.75
C ASN A 173 -12.07 1.04 -16.11
N GLU A 174 -12.42 -0.03 -16.84
CA GLU A 174 -12.88 -0.02 -18.24
C GLU A 174 -14.01 0.99 -18.51
N ASP A 175 -15.07 0.98 -17.69
CA ASP A 175 -16.23 1.88 -17.87
C ASP A 175 -15.84 3.36 -17.77
N TRP A 176 -14.85 3.71 -16.92
CA TRP A 176 -14.32 5.08 -16.83
C TRP A 176 -13.42 5.42 -18.01
N PHE A 177 -12.57 4.49 -18.44
CA PHE A 177 -11.65 4.65 -19.56
C PHE A 177 -12.41 5.01 -20.85
N VAL A 178 -13.49 4.27 -21.11
CA VAL A 178 -14.41 4.51 -22.23
C VAL A 178 -15.23 5.80 -22.04
N GLN A 179 -15.53 6.20 -20.80
CA GLN A 179 -16.26 7.43 -20.50
C GLN A 179 -15.43 8.71 -20.73
N VAL A 180 -14.14 8.73 -20.33
CA VAL A 180 -13.30 9.94 -20.42
C VAL A 180 -12.65 10.10 -21.78
N ALA A 181 -12.29 9.00 -22.45
CA ALA A 181 -11.62 9.03 -23.75
C ALA A 181 -12.50 8.38 -24.83
N SER A 182 -12.31 7.09 -25.12
CA SER A 182 -13.10 6.39 -26.14
C SER A 182 -13.04 4.87 -25.97
N ASN A 183 -13.97 4.14 -26.59
CA ASN A 183 -13.88 2.67 -26.69
C ASN A 183 -12.70 2.19 -27.57
N SER A 184 -12.08 3.07 -28.35
CA SER A 184 -10.86 2.80 -29.11
C SER A 184 -9.57 3.13 -28.35
N SER A 185 -9.66 3.75 -27.16
CA SER A 185 -8.51 3.97 -26.29
C SER A 185 -8.26 2.68 -25.50
N LEU A 186 -7.07 2.07 -25.63
CA LEU A 186 -6.76 0.74 -25.07
C LEU A 186 -5.68 0.79 -23.97
N ASP A 187 -4.97 1.91 -23.85
CA ASP A 187 -3.77 2.13 -23.05
C ASP A 187 -3.64 3.63 -22.68
N GLU A 188 -2.70 3.99 -21.79
CA GLU A 188 -2.48 5.40 -21.43
C GLU A 188 -2.07 6.25 -22.64
N TRP A 189 -1.33 5.69 -23.60
CA TRP A 189 -0.93 6.36 -24.83
C TRP A 189 -2.12 6.87 -25.65
N THR A 190 -3.04 5.99 -26.04
CA THR A 190 -4.21 6.34 -26.87
C THR A 190 -5.27 7.13 -26.10
N LEU A 191 -5.42 6.88 -24.79
CA LEU A 191 -6.20 7.76 -23.90
C LEU A 191 -5.62 9.18 -23.92
N SER A 192 -4.30 9.32 -23.83
CA SER A 192 -3.64 10.63 -23.82
C SER A 192 -3.76 11.37 -25.17
N GLN A 193 -3.66 10.64 -26.29
CA GLN A 193 -3.92 11.19 -27.62
C GLN A 193 -5.37 11.67 -27.79
N VAL A 194 -6.36 10.94 -27.27
CA VAL A 194 -7.78 11.30 -27.38
C VAL A 194 -8.14 12.47 -26.46
N LEU A 195 -7.57 12.54 -25.25
CA LEU A 195 -7.83 13.62 -24.29
C LEU A 195 -7.16 14.95 -24.68
N GLY A 196 -5.94 14.91 -25.23
CA GLY A 196 -5.23 16.10 -25.70
C GLY A 196 -5.14 17.22 -24.65
N SER A 197 -5.88 18.32 -24.85
CA SER A 197 -5.93 19.45 -23.92
C SER A 197 -6.54 19.13 -22.56
N ASP A 198 -7.41 18.11 -22.49
CA ASP A 198 -8.16 17.77 -21.28
C ASP A 198 -7.40 16.79 -20.38
N LEU A 199 -6.31 16.20 -20.89
CA LEU A 199 -5.47 15.23 -20.21
C LEU A 199 -5.02 15.70 -18.81
N PRO A 200 -4.52 16.94 -18.59
CA PRO A 200 -4.14 17.40 -17.26
C PRO A 200 -5.28 17.35 -16.24
N THR A 201 -6.49 17.74 -16.66
CA THR A 201 -7.68 17.78 -15.80
C THR A 201 -8.16 16.38 -15.42
N VAL A 202 -8.15 15.45 -16.39
CA VAL A 202 -8.57 14.06 -16.18
C VAL A 202 -7.56 13.32 -15.30
N MET A 203 -6.26 13.44 -15.60
CA MET A 203 -5.21 12.73 -14.85
C MET A 203 -5.06 13.25 -13.43
N GLN A 204 -5.06 14.58 -13.21
CA GLN A 204 -5.03 15.13 -11.85
C GLN A 204 -6.26 14.72 -11.03
N LYS A 205 -7.45 14.61 -11.63
CA LYS A 205 -8.63 14.07 -10.95
C LYS A 205 -8.45 12.60 -10.61
N HIS A 206 -7.92 11.79 -11.53
CA HIS A 206 -7.64 10.38 -11.32
C HIS A 206 -6.63 10.15 -10.19
N TYR A 207 -5.44 10.76 -10.26
CA TYR A 207 -4.38 10.61 -9.25
C TYR A 207 -4.83 10.99 -7.83
N ASN A 208 -5.78 11.92 -7.69
CA ASN A 208 -6.31 12.37 -6.40
C ASN A 208 -7.58 11.63 -5.92
N THR A 209 -8.11 10.66 -6.68
CA THR A 209 -9.32 9.89 -6.29
C THR A 209 -9.18 8.36 -6.43
N TRP A 210 -8.25 7.87 -7.25
CA TRP A 210 -8.00 6.44 -7.42
C TRP A 210 -7.28 5.80 -6.23
N ILE A 211 -6.41 6.56 -5.56
CA ILE A 211 -5.74 6.18 -4.31
C ILE A 211 -5.82 7.38 -3.35
N VAL A 212 -6.35 7.15 -2.14
CA VAL A 212 -6.59 8.17 -1.10
C VAL A 212 -6.06 7.69 0.26
N GLU A 213 -5.86 8.60 1.21
CA GLU A 213 -5.18 8.27 2.49
C GLU A 213 -5.87 7.13 3.29
N SER A 214 -7.20 7.07 3.28
CA SER A 214 -7.97 6.03 3.99
C SER A 214 -7.83 4.62 3.39
N ASP A 215 -7.34 4.50 2.15
CA ASP A 215 -6.94 3.20 1.59
C ASP A 215 -5.77 2.61 2.37
N PHE A 216 -4.82 3.43 2.84
CA PHE A 216 -3.64 2.99 3.59
C PHE A 216 -4.00 2.51 5.00
N ASP A 217 -5.02 3.11 5.63
CA ASP A 217 -5.57 2.59 6.88
C ASP A 217 -6.21 1.20 6.67
N THR A 218 -6.85 0.98 5.53
CA THR A 218 -7.45 -0.31 5.14
C THR A 218 -6.36 -1.35 4.88
N MET A 219 -5.33 -0.99 4.12
CA MET A 219 -4.13 -1.80 3.88
C MET A 219 -3.44 -2.18 5.20
N GLN A 220 -3.20 -1.22 6.11
CA GLN A 220 -2.53 -1.49 7.39
C GLN A 220 -3.33 -2.46 8.27
N GLN A 221 -4.65 -2.31 8.33
CA GLN A 221 -5.53 -3.22 9.07
C GLN A 221 -5.48 -4.64 8.48
N ALA A 222 -5.44 -4.78 7.15
CA ALA A 222 -5.28 -6.07 6.45
C ALA A 222 -3.84 -6.64 6.51
N GLY A 223 -2.91 -6.01 7.25
CA GLY A 223 -1.55 -6.51 7.43
C GLY A 223 -0.57 -6.19 6.31
N ILE A 224 -0.89 -5.24 5.41
CA ILE A 224 0.06 -4.79 4.39
C ILE A 224 1.21 -4.01 5.04
N ASN A 225 2.45 -4.39 4.71
CA ASN A 225 3.69 -3.75 5.18
C ASN A 225 4.60 -3.20 4.06
N MET A 226 4.27 -3.49 2.79
CA MET A 226 5.04 -3.10 1.62
C MET A 226 4.10 -2.59 0.51
N LEU A 227 4.56 -1.66 -0.30
CA LEU A 227 3.83 -1.17 -1.48
C LEU A 227 4.70 -1.36 -2.73
N ARG A 228 4.12 -1.85 -3.82
CA ARG A 228 4.69 -1.69 -5.18
C ARG A 228 3.98 -0.52 -5.84
N ILE A 229 4.75 0.40 -6.40
CA ILE A 229 4.23 1.63 -7.01
C ILE A 229 4.62 1.67 -8.49
N PRO A 230 3.76 1.12 -9.38
CA PRO A 230 3.94 1.21 -10.83
C PRO A 230 4.02 2.65 -11.32
N THR A 231 5.03 2.94 -12.15
CA THR A 231 5.27 4.26 -12.74
C THR A 231 5.79 4.15 -14.18
N GLY A 232 5.31 5.03 -15.06
CA GLY A 232 5.92 5.23 -16.36
C GLY A 232 7.17 6.13 -16.28
N PHE A 233 8.11 5.95 -17.21
CA PHE A 233 9.33 6.77 -17.30
C PHE A 233 9.08 8.29 -17.32
N TRP A 234 7.90 8.71 -17.79
CA TRP A 234 7.46 10.11 -17.87
C TRP A 234 7.26 10.78 -16.50
N ALA A 235 7.28 10.02 -15.40
CA ALA A 235 7.37 10.57 -14.04
C ALA A 235 8.78 11.11 -13.71
N PHE A 236 9.83 10.66 -14.39
CA PHE A 236 11.23 10.95 -14.03
C PHE A 236 12.00 11.68 -15.13
N ILE A 237 11.85 11.31 -16.40
CA ILE A 237 12.46 12.00 -17.54
C ILE A 237 11.39 12.63 -18.45
N SER A 238 11.79 13.64 -19.24
CA SER A 238 10.87 14.30 -20.18
C SER A 238 10.41 13.35 -21.29
N THR A 239 9.16 13.52 -21.72
CA THR A 239 8.66 12.90 -22.96
C THR A 239 9.31 13.52 -24.20
N VAL A 240 9.35 12.77 -25.31
CA VAL A 240 9.96 13.17 -26.59
C VAL A 240 9.07 12.79 -27.78
N SER A 241 9.28 13.44 -28.93
CA SER A 241 8.88 12.94 -30.26
C SER A 241 7.48 12.27 -30.38
N GLY A 242 6.43 12.94 -29.90
CA GLY A 242 5.04 12.48 -30.05
C GLY A 242 4.53 11.55 -28.95
N GLU A 243 5.35 11.24 -27.94
CA GLU A 243 4.90 10.59 -26.68
C GLU A 243 3.83 11.47 -26.00
N PRO A 244 2.58 10.99 -25.88
CA PRO A 244 1.42 11.82 -25.54
C PRO A 244 1.19 11.97 -24.02
N TYR A 245 1.94 11.23 -23.20
CA TYR A 245 1.72 11.07 -21.75
C TYR A 245 1.67 12.40 -20.98
N TYR A 246 1.15 12.34 -19.75
CA TYR A 246 1.05 13.48 -18.85
C TYR A 246 2.43 14.04 -18.42
N ASN A 247 2.99 14.93 -19.23
CA ASN A 247 4.33 15.49 -19.10
C ASN A 247 4.42 16.61 -18.04
N ASN A 248 4.07 16.28 -16.79
CA ASN A 248 4.28 17.14 -15.61
C ASN A 248 4.92 16.35 -14.47
N ARG A 249 6.24 16.16 -14.58
CA ARG A 249 7.06 15.44 -13.58
C ARG A 249 6.91 16.00 -12.17
N THR A 250 6.73 17.30 -12.00
CA THR A 250 6.55 17.93 -10.68
C THR A 250 5.29 17.43 -9.98
N GLU A 251 4.18 17.26 -10.72
CA GLU A 251 2.94 16.69 -10.19
C GLU A 251 3.11 15.20 -9.89
N LEU A 252 3.68 14.42 -10.81
CA LEU A 252 3.89 12.97 -10.62
C LEU A 252 4.80 12.67 -9.40
N GLN A 253 5.86 13.47 -9.22
CA GLN A 253 6.77 13.37 -8.08
C GLN A 253 6.17 13.91 -6.77
N PHE A 254 5.22 14.86 -6.85
CA PHE A 254 4.39 15.26 -5.70
C PHE A 254 3.43 14.14 -5.29
N GLN A 255 2.74 13.51 -6.24
CA GLN A 255 1.86 12.36 -6.00
C GLN A 255 2.62 11.19 -5.35
N LEU A 256 3.82 10.84 -5.86
CA LEU A 256 4.70 9.85 -5.24
C LEU A 256 5.05 10.22 -3.78
N ASN A 257 5.48 11.45 -3.51
CA ASN A 257 5.80 11.87 -2.14
C ASN A 257 4.57 11.92 -1.21
N LYS A 258 3.37 12.22 -1.73
CA LYS A 258 2.10 12.13 -0.97
C LYS A 258 1.86 10.71 -0.47
N VAL A 259 1.93 9.73 -1.37
CA VAL A 259 1.75 8.31 -1.05
C VAL A 259 2.86 7.77 -0.14
N LEU A 260 4.13 8.14 -0.37
CA LEU A 260 5.22 7.79 0.52
C LEU A 260 5.05 8.37 1.93
N GLY A 261 4.44 9.56 2.06
CA GLY A 261 4.06 10.12 3.36
C GLY A 261 2.98 9.31 4.08
N TRP A 262 1.92 8.91 3.36
CA TRP A 262 0.84 8.06 3.89
C TRP A 262 1.34 6.67 4.30
N ALA A 263 2.24 6.07 3.52
CA ALA A 263 2.96 4.83 3.82
C ALA A 263 3.87 4.97 5.04
N TYR A 264 4.66 6.06 5.09
CA TYR A 264 5.54 6.35 6.22
C TYR A 264 4.75 6.47 7.52
N ALA A 265 3.64 7.21 7.53
CA ALA A 265 2.77 7.35 8.71
C ALA A 265 2.27 6.00 9.27
N ARG A 266 2.15 4.98 8.41
CA ARG A 266 1.60 3.66 8.73
C ARG A 266 2.64 2.55 8.87
N ASN A 267 3.94 2.90 8.84
CA ASN A 267 5.09 1.98 8.92
C ASN A 267 5.15 0.96 7.76
N MET A 268 4.68 1.37 6.57
CA MET A 268 4.90 0.63 5.33
C MET A 268 6.22 1.06 4.69
N CYS A 269 6.84 0.13 3.96
CA CYS A 269 7.90 0.41 2.99
C CYS A 269 7.35 0.45 1.56
N ALA A 270 8.16 0.88 0.59
CA ALA A 270 7.77 0.92 -0.82
C ALA A 270 8.90 0.49 -1.77
N VAL A 271 8.53 -0.14 -2.88
CA VAL A 271 9.35 -0.33 -4.09
C VAL A 271 8.79 0.57 -5.18
N ILE A 272 9.67 1.32 -5.85
CA ILE A 272 9.31 2.08 -7.06
C ILE A 272 9.53 1.16 -8.25
N ASP A 273 8.51 1.05 -9.10
CA ASP A 273 8.48 0.14 -10.24
C ASP A 273 8.45 0.93 -11.55
N LEU A 274 9.46 0.70 -12.40
CA LEU A 274 9.56 1.29 -13.75
C LEU A 274 8.75 0.46 -14.74
N HIS A 275 7.44 0.57 -14.54
CA HIS A 275 6.41 -0.27 -15.13
C HIS A 275 6.26 -0.06 -16.64
N GLY A 276 6.52 1.16 -17.12
CA GLY A 276 6.56 1.51 -18.54
C GLY A 276 7.86 2.22 -18.92
N LEU A 277 8.62 1.63 -19.84
CA LEU A 277 9.88 2.18 -20.35
C LEU A 277 9.77 2.74 -21.79
N PRO A 278 10.71 3.62 -22.21
CA PRO A 278 10.73 4.21 -23.55
C PRO A 278 10.58 3.18 -24.68
N GLY A 279 9.58 3.38 -25.54
CA GLY A 279 9.28 2.49 -26.66
C GLY A 279 8.52 1.20 -26.33
N SER A 280 8.15 0.97 -25.07
CA SER A 280 7.60 -0.28 -24.53
C SER A 280 8.55 -1.49 -24.58
N GLN A 281 8.68 -2.17 -23.43
CA GLN A 281 9.51 -3.36 -23.24
C GLN A 281 8.79 -4.69 -23.55
N ASN A 282 7.48 -4.66 -23.78
CA ASN A 282 6.66 -5.85 -23.97
C ASN A 282 5.56 -5.71 -25.03
N GLY A 283 5.14 -4.47 -25.33
CA GLY A 283 4.04 -4.17 -26.25
C GLY A 283 2.66 -4.19 -25.58
N GLU A 284 2.58 -4.29 -24.26
CA GLU A 284 1.34 -4.45 -23.48
C GLU A 284 0.84 -3.11 -22.93
N GLN A 285 -0.47 -3.02 -22.63
CA GLN A 285 -1.09 -1.81 -22.06
C GLN A 285 -0.48 -1.41 -20.70
N SER A 286 0.04 -2.37 -19.92
CA SER A 286 0.74 -2.14 -18.65
C SER A 286 1.99 -1.28 -18.82
N SER A 287 2.70 -1.39 -19.96
CA SER A 287 3.83 -0.50 -20.28
C SER A 287 3.42 0.95 -20.62
N GLY A 288 2.13 1.25 -20.61
CA GLY A 288 1.53 2.52 -21.04
C GLY A 288 1.26 2.62 -22.55
N HIS A 289 1.81 1.72 -23.35
CA HIS A 289 1.68 1.70 -24.81
C HIS A 289 1.53 0.27 -25.36
N LEU A 290 0.29 -0.09 -25.69
CA LEU A 290 -0.10 -1.33 -26.36
C LEU A 290 0.32 -1.26 -27.84
N THR A 291 1.30 -2.04 -28.25
CA THR A 291 1.86 -2.01 -29.60
C THR A 291 2.38 -3.37 -30.06
N THR A 292 2.11 -3.74 -31.31
CA THR A 292 2.64 -4.95 -31.95
C THR A 292 4.11 -4.83 -32.38
N THR A 293 4.71 -3.63 -32.22
CA THR A 293 6.13 -3.39 -32.49
C THR A 293 6.77 -2.66 -31.29
N PRO A 294 6.93 -3.31 -30.13
CA PRO A 294 7.68 -2.75 -29.00
C PRO A 294 9.13 -2.47 -29.42
N ALA A 295 9.63 -1.32 -29.01
CA ALA A 295 10.84 -0.71 -29.54
C ALA A 295 11.91 -0.42 -28.47
N TRP A 296 11.82 -1.04 -27.29
CA TRP A 296 12.84 -0.96 -26.24
C TRP A 296 14.10 -1.77 -26.57
N PHE A 297 13.89 -2.99 -27.06
CA PHE A 297 14.95 -3.89 -27.53
C PHE A 297 15.52 -3.44 -28.89
N GLY A 298 16.81 -3.65 -29.10
CA GLY A 298 17.52 -3.30 -30.33
C GLY A 298 17.64 -1.78 -30.58
N ASN A 299 17.28 -0.94 -29.62
CA ASN A 299 17.17 0.50 -29.77
C ASN A 299 17.98 1.24 -28.70
N THR A 300 19.19 1.64 -29.06
CA THR A 300 20.14 2.31 -28.17
C THR A 300 19.64 3.65 -27.61
N VAL A 301 18.68 4.32 -28.28
CA VAL A 301 18.06 5.55 -27.78
C VAL A 301 17.08 5.25 -26.64
N ASN A 302 16.29 4.20 -26.77
CA ASN A 302 15.35 3.77 -25.73
C ASN A 302 16.08 3.11 -24.55
N GLN A 303 17.13 2.33 -24.81
CA GLN A 303 18.08 1.88 -23.78
C GLN A 303 18.68 3.06 -23.01
N GLY A 304 19.26 4.05 -23.70
CA GLY A 304 19.88 5.21 -23.06
C GLY A 304 18.90 6.10 -22.27
N ARG A 305 17.63 6.21 -22.71
CA ARG A 305 16.57 6.86 -21.93
C ARG A 305 16.11 6.02 -20.73
N SER A 306 16.16 4.69 -20.81
CA SER A 306 15.89 3.80 -19.67
C SER A 306 16.98 3.90 -18.60
N ASP A 307 18.25 3.97 -19.02
CA ASP A 307 19.38 4.24 -18.12
C ASP A 307 19.21 5.60 -17.41
N ALA A 308 18.86 6.65 -18.17
CA ALA A 308 18.59 7.98 -17.62
C ALA A 308 17.36 8.01 -16.69
N THR A 309 16.37 7.14 -16.92
CA THR A 309 15.21 6.99 -16.03
C THR A 309 15.64 6.44 -14.68
N VAL A 310 16.46 5.38 -14.65
CA VAL A 310 17.01 4.81 -13.40
C VAL A 310 17.81 5.85 -12.62
N VAL A 311 18.67 6.65 -13.29
CA VAL A 311 19.39 7.76 -12.64
C VAL A 311 18.42 8.76 -12.01
N ALA A 312 17.45 9.27 -12.77
CA ALA A 312 16.48 10.26 -12.29
C ALA A 312 15.59 9.74 -11.14
N VAL A 313 15.34 8.42 -11.07
CA VAL A 313 14.66 7.78 -9.93
C VAL A 313 15.54 7.79 -8.69
N THR A 314 16.85 7.51 -8.80
CA THR A 314 17.76 7.60 -7.65
C THR A 314 17.93 9.03 -7.15
N GLU A 315 17.87 10.04 -8.03
CA GLU A 315 17.86 11.45 -7.66
C GLU A 315 16.57 11.83 -6.92
N PHE A 316 15.40 11.38 -7.42
CA PHE A 316 14.12 11.55 -6.73
C PHE A 316 14.13 10.91 -5.33
N ILE A 317 14.67 9.70 -5.21
CA ILE A 317 14.84 9.01 -3.93
C ILE A 317 15.75 9.82 -3.01
N ALA A 318 16.94 10.24 -3.45
CA ALA A 318 17.86 11.02 -2.63
C ALA A 318 17.24 12.35 -2.14
N ALA A 319 16.42 13.00 -2.97
CA ALA A 319 15.70 14.24 -2.64
C ALA A 319 14.48 14.03 -1.72
N SER A 320 13.83 12.86 -1.76
CA SER A 320 12.61 12.59 -0.98
C SER A 320 12.88 12.61 0.53
N PRO A 321 12.03 13.26 1.36
CA PRO A 321 12.11 13.15 2.81
C PRO A 321 11.80 11.72 3.30
N PHE A 322 11.08 10.92 2.51
CA PHE A 322 10.64 9.56 2.89
C PHE A 322 11.59 8.45 2.47
N ARG A 323 12.70 8.77 1.79
CA ARG A 323 13.65 7.81 1.18
C ARG A 323 14.10 6.63 2.04
N SER A 324 14.10 6.76 3.36
CA SER A 324 14.45 5.67 4.27
C SER A 324 13.47 4.49 4.27
N ILE A 325 12.23 4.67 3.82
CA ILE A 325 11.25 3.58 3.63
C ILE A 325 11.22 3.01 2.21
N ILE A 326 12.02 3.54 1.29
CA ILE A 326 12.13 2.99 -0.07
C ILE A 326 13.10 1.81 -0.01
N ALA A 327 12.59 0.62 -0.32
CA ALA A 327 13.24 -0.67 -0.13
C ALA A 327 13.87 -1.24 -1.41
N GLY A 328 13.53 -0.68 -2.58
CA GLY A 328 14.13 -1.03 -3.86
C GLY A 328 13.61 -0.21 -5.04
N ILE A 329 14.24 -0.42 -6.19
CA ILE A 329 13.77 0.00 -7.51
C ILE A 329 13.70 -1.24 -8.40
N GLU A 330 12.52 -1.52 -8.93
CA GLU A 330 12.31 -2.45 -10.05
C GLU A 330 12.58 -1.71 -11.35
N VAL A 331 13.61 -2.16 -12.06
CA VAL A 331 14.18 -1.38 -13.15
C VAL A 331 13.42 -1.53 -14.46
N ILE A 332 12.58 -2.55 -14.59
CA ILE A 332 11.77 -2.87 -15.78
C ILE A 332 10.74 -3.96 -15.46
N ASN A 333 9.45 -3.62 -15.50
CA ASN A 333 8.36 -4.60 -15.37
C ASN A 333 8.25 -5.47 -16.63
N GLU A 334 7.99 -6.78 -16.46
CA GLU A 334 7.57 -7.73 -17.50
C GLU A 334 8.22 -7.58 -18.91
N PRO A 335 9.56 -7.46 -19.06
CA PRO A 335 10.17 -7.37 -20.39
C PRO A 335 9.96 -8.67 -21.19
N ARG A 336 9.74 -8.54 -22.51
CA ARG A 336 9.54 -9.69 -23.42
C ARG A 336 10.67 -9.80 -24.46
N PRO A 337 11.86 -10.32 -24.09
CA PRO A 337 12.87 -10.72 -25.05
C PRO A 337 12.42 -12.00 -25.79
N TYR A 338 12.61 -12.04 -27.11
CA TYR A 338 12.25 -13.18 -27.96
C TYR A 338 13.47 -13.90 -28.58
N THR A 339 14.68 -13.40 -28.32
CA THR A 339 15.94 -13.89 -28.89
C THR A 339 17.08 -13.77 -27.90
N GLU A 340 18.11 -14.59 -28.05
CA GLU A 340 19.29 -14.55 -27.16
C GLU A 340 20.00 -13.19 -27.19
N ALA A 341 20.01 -12.49 -28.33
CA ALA A 341 20.53 -11.12 -28.40
C ALA A 341 19.77 -10.15 -27.47
N GLN A 342 18.45 -10.32 -27.35
CA GLN A 342 17.60 -9.53 -26.45
C GLN A 342 17.77 -9.97 -24.98
N ASN A 343 17.96 -11.27 -24.71
CA ASN A 343 18.30 -11.75 -23.37
C ASN A 343 19.61 -11.13 -22.86
N GLN A 344 20.61 -11.02 -23.73
CA GLN A 344 21.91 -10.39 -23.43
C GLN A 344 21.81 -8.86 -23.32
N GLU A 345 20.97 -8.20 -24.14
CA GLU A 345 20.67 -6.77 -24.00
C GLU A 345 20.00 -6.45 -22.66
N LEU A 346 19.06 -7.30 -22.22
CA LEU A 346 18.39 -7.20 -20.92
C LEU A 346 19.36 -7.44 -19.75
N MET A 347 20.23 -8.45 -19.84
CA MET A 347 21.28 -8.68 -18.83
C MET A 347 22.26 -7.50 -18.74
N ALA A 348 22.63 -6.91 -19.89
CA ALA A 348 23.43 -5.70 -19.94
C ALA A 348 22.69 -4.49 -19.35
N TYR A 349 21.36 -4.38 -19.51
CA TYR A 349 20.56 -3.35 -18.85
C TYR A 349 20.57 -3.53 -17.33
N TYR A 350 20.32 -4.74 -16.82
CA TYR A 350 20.40 -5.05 -15.39
C TYR A 350 21.76 -4.68 -14.79
N GLN A 351 22.87 -4.97 -15.49
CA GLN A 351 24.19 -4.59 -15.02
C GLN A 351 24.39 -3.06 -14.95
N ARG A 352 23.93 -2.30 -15.94
CA ARG A 352 24.02 -0.82 -15.95
C ARG A 352 23.15 -0.22 -14.85
N SER A 353 21.90 -0.66 -14.74
CA SER A 353 20.93 -0.18 -13.76
C SER A 353 21.35 -0.48 -12.32
N TYR A 354 21.84 -1.70 -12.04
CA TYR A 354 22.46 -2.03 -10.75
C TYR A 354 23.62 -1.07 -10.43
N THR A 355 24.54 -0.89 -11.38
CA THR A 355 25.72 -0.01 -11.19
C THR A 355 25.31 1.44 -10.88
N ALA A 356 24.30 1.97 -11.57
CA ALA A 356 23.76 3.31 -11.32
C ALA A 356 23.12 3.43 -9.92
N ILE A 357 22.29 2.46 -9.53
CA ILE A 357 21.61 2.46 -8.22
C ILE A 357 22.63 2.35 -7.07
N GLN A 358 23.61 1.46 -7.19
CA GLN A 358 24.62 1.26 -6.14
C GLN A 358 25.66 2.39 -6.03
N ALA A 359 25.82 3.20 -7.08
CA ALA A 359 26.65 4.41 -7.06
C ALA A 359 25.89 5.69 -6.64
N SER A 360 24.57 5.61 -6.41
CA SER A 360 23.73 6.77 -6.11
C SER A 360 23.93 7.35 -4.71
N ALA A 361 23.39 8.55 -4.45
CA ALA A 361 23.45 9.20 -3.14
C ALA A 361 22.56 8.52 -2.07
N TRP A 362 21.67 7.60 -2.46
CA TRP A 362 20.88 6.77 -1.56
C TRP A 362 20.63 5.38 -2.17
N PRO A 363 21.63 4.48 -2.11
CA PRO A 363 21.52 3.14 -2.69
C PRO A 363 20.36 2.35 -2.06
N VAL A 364 19.63 1.63 -2.91
CA VAL A 364 18.55 0.71 -2.53
C VAL A 364 18.71 -0.60 -3.30
N THR A 365 17.91 -1.60 -2.96
CA THR A 365 17.90 -2.90 -3.62
C THR A 365 17.49 -2.77 -5.09
N THR A 366 18.22 -3.41 -6.00
CA THR A 366 17.82 -3.52 -7.41
C THR A 366 16.92 -4.75 -7.59
N PHE A 367 15.72 -4.54 -8.12
CA PHE A 367 14.78 -5.60 -8.51
C PHE A 367 14.90 -5.86 -10.02
N ILE A 368 14.85 -7.13 -10.42
CA ILE A 368 14.87 -7.57 -11.82
C ILE A 368 13.82 -8.66 -12.08
N HIS A 369 13.15 -8.59 -13.23
CA HIS A 369 12.26 -9.65 -13.71
C HIS A 369 13.05 -10.81 -14.35
N ASP A 370 12.45 -12.00 -14.41
CA ASP A 370 13.01 -13.13 -15.18
C ASP A 370 12.87 -12.99 -16.71
N GLY A 371 12.22 -11.92 -17.19
CA GLY A 371 11.89 -11.67 -18.60
C GLY A 371 11.07 -12.75 -19.30
N TYR A 372 10.35 -13.62 -18.57
CA TYR A 372 9.61 -14.77 -19.12
C TYR A 372 10.43 -15.68 -20.07
N ILE A 373 11.76 -15.70 -19.89
CA ILE A 373 12.65 -16.54 -20.70
C ILE A 373 12.27 -18.02 -20.49
N SER A 374 12.37 -18.86 -21.52
CA SER A 374 11.86 -20.25 -21.48
C SER A 374 12.56 -21.17 -20.47
N SER A 375 13.74 -20.79 -19.97
CA SER A 375 14.45 -21.43 -18.85
C SER A 375 14.33 -20.67 -17.52
N GLY A 376 13.61 -19.55 -17.52
CA GLY A 376 13.26 -18.71 -16.38
C GLY A 376 14.43 -18.41 -15.45
N PHE A 377 14.21 -18.64 -14.15
CA PHE A 377 15.18 -18.46 -13.07
C PHE A 377 16.56 -19.11 -13.31
N GLU A 378 16.65 -20.22 -14.03
CA GLU A 378 17.95 -20.88 -14.29
C GLU A 378 18.82 -20.09 -15.29
N TYR A 379 18.21 -19.33 -16.21
CA TYR A 379 18.96 -18.42 -17.10
C TYR A 379 19.70 -17.34 -16.30
N TRP A 380 19.00 -16.75 -15.32
CA TRP A 380 19.53 -15.66 -14.50
C TRP A 380 20.45 -16.12 -13.37
N ARG A 381 20.55 -17.41 -13.07
CA ARG A 381 21.17 -17.93 -11.84
C ARG A 381 22.63 -17.53 -11.67
N THR A 382 23.41 -17.51 -12.74
CA THR A 382 24.82 -17.08 -12.72
C THR A 382 24.93 -15.56 -12.49
N PHE A 383 24.05 -14.76 -13.11
CA PHE A 383 24.00 -13.32 -12.92
C PHE A 383 23.59 -12.95 -11.49
N ALA A 384 22.56 -13.63 -10.95
CA ALA A 384 22.14 -13.51 -9.57
C ALA A 384 23.25 -13.88 -8.59
N ALA A 385 23.94 -15.00 -8.80
CA ALA A 385 25.05 -15.43 -7.93
C ALA A 385 26.22 -14.42 -7.91
N ALA A 386 26.50 -13.74 -9.03
CA ALA A 386 27.51 -12.68 -9.10
C ALA A 386 27.12 -11.40 -8.32
N HIS A 387 25.83 -11.22 -8.01
CA HIS A 387 25.28 -10.07 -7.28
C HIS A 387 24.83 -10.41 -5.84
N ALA A 388 25.12 -11.62 -5.35
CA ALA A 388 24.73 -12.05 -4.01
C ALA A 388 25.54 -11.33 -2.91
N THR A 389 24.84 -10.58 -2.06
CA THR A 389 25.40 -9.74 -0.99
C THR A 389 24.60 -9.84 0.30
N ASN A 390 25.16 -9.33 1.41
CA ASN A 390 24.54 -9.38 2.74
C ASN A 390 24.59 -8.00 3.43
N PRO A 391 23.45 -7.35 3.74
CA PRO A 391 22.10 -7.68 3.25
C PRO A 391 21.99 -7.58 1.71
N PRO A 392 20.96 -8.15 1.07
CA PRO A 392 20.89 -8.26 -0.38
C PRO A 392 20.72 -6.90 -1.08
N SER A 393 21.65 -6.56 -1.97
CA SER A 393 21.62 -5.40 -2.87
C SER A 393 20.85 -5.65 -4.17
N MET A 394 20.52 -6.91 -4.47
CA MET A 394 19.72 -7.32 -5.61
C MET A 394 18.71 -8.41 -5.20
N VAL A 395 17.54 -8.39 -5.82
CA VAL A 395 16.54 -9.47 -5.81
C VAL A 395 16.03 -9.72 -7.24
N ILE A 396 15.53 -10.92 -7.49
CA ILE A 396 14.76 -11.25 -8.70
C ILE A 396 13.27 -11.38 -8.33
N GLU A 397 12.37 -11.28 -9.30
CA GLU A 397 10.93 -11.42 -9.05
C GLU A 397 10.21 -12.43 -9.97
N ASP A 398 9.02 -12.84 -9.55
CA ASP A 398 8.11 -13.72 -10.30
C ASP A 398 6.67 -13.18 -10.27
N HIS A 399 5.95 -13.35 -11.38
CA HIS A 399 4.53 -13.05 -11.57
C HIS A 399 3.75 -14.37 -11.83
N PRO A 400 3.66 -15.30 -10.86
CA PRO A 400 3.31 -16.71 -11.12
C PRO A 400 1.82 -16.99 -11.35
N TYR A 401 0.94 -16.01 -11.09
CA TYR A 401 -0.53 -16.05 -11.24
C TYR A 401 -1.19 -17.46 -11.25
N PRO A 402 -1.14 -18.24 -10.15
CA PRO A 402 -1.59 -19.63 -10.12
C PRO A 402 -3.08 -19.76 -10.44
N GLY A 403 -3.46 -20.75 -11.26
CA GLY A 403 -4.86 -20.98 -11.59
C GLY A 403 -5.48 -20.00 -12.60
N ASN A 404 -4.66 -19.17 -13.26
CA ASN A 404 -5.09 -18.17 -14.24
C ASN A 404 -4.48 -18.45 -15.64
N PHE A 405 -4.80 -17.59 -16.62
CA PHE A 405 -4.28 -17.59 -17.99
C PHE A 405 -4.36 -18.96 -18.73
N PRO A 406 -5.56 -19.58 -18.86
CA PRO A 406 -6.89 -19.05 -18.55
C PRO A 406 -7.39 -19.45 -17.14
N PRO A 407 -8.47 -18.83 -16.62
CA PRO A 407 -9.04 -19.13 -15.30
C PRO A 407 -9.44 -20.61 -15.13
N GLN A 408 -8.78 -21.29 -14.20
CA GLN A 408 -8.94 -22.73 -13.94
C GLN A 408 -10.03 -22.97 -12.87
N THR A 409 -10.70 -24.13 -12.95
CA THR A 409 -11.86 -24.47 -12.10
C THR A 409 -11.61 -25.60 -11.08
N SER A 410 -10.37 -26.10 -10.98
CA SER A 410 -10.00 -27.20 -10.09
C SER A 410 -9.21 -26.69 -8.86
N PRO A 411 -9.81 -26.63 -7.65
CA PRO A 411 -9.12 -26.18 -6.45
C PRO A 411 -7.81 -26.93 -6.17
N THR A 412 -7.78 -28.25 -6.40
CA THR A 412 -6.61 -29.09 -6.14
C THR A 412 -5.42 -28.69 -7.01
N ASP A 413 -5.65 -28.50 -8.31
CA ASP A 413 -4.58 -28.21 -9.27
C ASP A 413 -4.06 -26.77 -9.10
N ILE A 414 -4.97 -25.83 -8.77
CA ILE A 414 -4.60 -24.44 -8.44
C ILE A 414 -3.71 -24.41 -7.20
N MET A 415 -4.10 -25.07 -6.10
CA MET A 415 -3.29 -25.09 -4.88
C MET A 415 -1.96 -25.83 -5.09
N ALA A 416 -1.91 -26.84 -5.97
CA ALA A 416 -0.66 -27.53 -6.33
C ALA A 416 0.33 -26.61 -7.09
N GLN A 417 -0.17 -25.71 -7.96
CA GLN A 417 0.67 -24.74 -8.68
C GLN A 417 1.43 -23.80 -7.72
N ILE A 418 0.76 -23.30 -6.67
CA ILE A 418 1.38 -22.48 -5.61
C ILE A 418 2.58 -23.21 -5.00
N CYS A 419 2.38 -24.47 -4.62
CA CYS A 419 3.41 -25.27 -3.96
C CYS A 419 4.52 -25.71 -4.92
N SER A 420 4.27 -25.72 -6.23
CA SER A 420 5.30 -25.86 -7.26
C SER A 420 6.15 -24.58 -7.35
N ALA A 421 5.49 -23.42 -7.48
CA ALA A 421 6.14 -22.11 -7.56
C ALA A 421 7.01 -21.82 -6.34
N ALA A 422 6.49 -21.97 -5.12
CA ALA A 422 7.25 -21.73 -3.89
C ALA A 422 8.48 -22.64 -3.70
N ARG A 423 8.51 -23.81 -4.34
CA ARG A 423 9.69 -24.69 -4.36
C ARG A 423 10.77 -24.20 -5.35
N ARG A 424 10.40 -23.55 -6.46
CA ARG A 424 11.36 -22.97 -7.43
C ARG A 424 12.25 -21.90 -6.79
N TYR A 425 11.72 -21.18 -5.80
CA TYR A 425 12.43 -20.07 -5.15
C TYR A 425 13.43 -20.52 -4.06
N LEU A 426 13.36 -21.79 -3.62
CA LEU A 426 14.23 -22.30 -2.55
C LEU A 426 15.66 -22.49 -3.07
N ASN A 427 16.65 -21.96 -2.33
CA ASN A 427 18.07 -22.01 -2.69
C ASN A 427 18.41 -21.28 -4.02
N TYR A 428 17.66 -20.22 -4.34
CA TYR A 428 18.09 -19.25 -5.33
C TYR A 428 19.23 -18.36 -4.76
N PRO A 429 20.20 -17.88 -5.57
CA PRO A 429 21.38 -17.19 -5.04
C PRO A 429 21.11 -15.83 -4.38
N ILE A 430 20.01 -15.19 -4.76
CA ILE A 430 19.47 -13.94 -4.19
C ILE A 430 17.99 -14.16 -3.81
N PRO A 431 17.37 -13.29 -2.99
CA PRO A 431 15.94 -13.41 -2.71
C PRO A 431 15.09 -13.34 -3.96
N VAL A 432 14.00 -14.12 -3.97
CA VAL A 432 12.92 -14.02 -4.95
C VAL A 432 11.73 -13.33 -4.28
N VAL A 433 11.22 -12.26 -4.88
CA VAL A 433 10.01 -11.56 -4.42
C VAL A 433 8.87 -11.87 -5.39
N ILE A 434 7.67 -12.16 -4.91
CA ILE A 434 6.51 -12.38 -5.79
C ILE A 434 5.79 -11.03 -5.95
N THR A 435 6.23 -10.18 -6.87
CA THR A 435 5.75 -8.78 -7.00
C THR A 435 4.37 -8.65 -7.61
N GLU A 436 3.86 -9.68 -8.29
CA GLU A 436 2.46 -9.76 -8.69
C GLU A 436 1.83 -11.16 -8.48
N TRP A 437 0.64 -11.17 -7.90
CA TRP A 437 -0.25 -12.33 -7.78
C TRP A 437 -1.66 -11.87 -7.42
N SER A 438 -2.69 -12.66 -7.73
CA SER A 438 -4.09 -12.34 -7.39
C SER A 438 -4.86 -13.57 -6.92
N LEU A 439 -6.17 -13.43 -6.65
CA LEU A 439 -7.05 -14.60 -6.44
C LEU A 439 -7.83 -15.01 -7.71
N TYR A 440 -7.56 -14.39 -8.87
CA TYR A 440 -8.40 -14.54 -10.05
C TYR A 440 -8.29 -15.92 -10.71
N THR A 441 -9.34 -16.72 -10.52
CA THR A 441 -9.49 -18.07 -11.05
C THR A 441 -10.93 -18.31 -11.49
N GLY A 442 -11.24 -19.52 -11.98
CA GLY A 442 -12.61 -19.98 -12.21
C GLY A 442 -13.34 -20.40 -10.92
N VAL A 443 -12.71 -20.35 -9.75
CA VAL A 443 -13.32 -20.75 -8.47
C VAL A 443 -13.65 -19.49 -7.64
N LYS A 444 -14.94 -19.15 -7.57
CA LYS A 444 -15.47 -17.92 -6.96
C LYS A 444 -16.12 -18.13 -5.58
N THR A 445 -15.65 -19.10 -4.79
CA THR A 445 -16.24 -19.40 -3.47
C THR A 445 -15.40 -18.84 -2.34
N LEU A 446 -16.01 -18.08 -1.44
CA LEU A 446 -15.34 -17.42 -0.30
C LEU A 446 -14.43 -18.37 0.52
N ALA A 447 -14.84 -19.62 0.71
CA ALA A 447 -14.05 -20.62 1.41
C ALA A 447 -12.75 -20.99 0.65
N PHE A 448 -12.81 -21.10 -0.68
CA PHE A 448 -11.62 -21.30 -1.50
C PHE A 448 -10.77 -20.03 -1.57
N GLU A 449 -11.38 -18.86 -1.79
CA GLU A 449 -10.66 -17.58 -1.86
C GLU A 449 -9.83 -17.31 -0.60
N LYS A 450 -10.40 -17.60 0.58
CA LYS A 450 -9.69 -17.49 1.86
C LYS A 450 -8.52 -18.48 1.97
N GLN A 451 -8.74 -19.75 1.63
CA GLN A 451 -7.68 -20.76 1.62
C GLN A 451 -6.58 -20.45 0.59
N PHE A 452 -6.96 -19.85 -0.55
CA PHE A 452 -6.08 -19.49 -1.64
C PHE A 452 -5.24 -18.25 -1.29
N TYR A 453 -5.82 -17.25 -0.62
CA TYR A 453 -5.10 -16.11 -0.07
C TYR A 453 -4.08 -16.52 1.00
N ASP A 454 -4.53 -17.22 2.05
CA ASP A 454 -3.67 -17.71 3.14
C ASP A 454 -2.53 -18.60 2.58
N GLY A 455 -2.88 -19.51 1.67
CA GLY A 455 -1.95 -20.45 1.06
C GLY A 455 -0.91 -19.78 0.16
N GLN A 456 -1.32 -18.84 -0.70
CA GLN A 456 -0.38 -18.06 -1.52
C GLN A 456 0.54 -17.21 -0.64
N LEU A 457 0.00 -16.43 0.29
CA LEU A 457 0.80 -15.53 1.12
C LEU A 457 1.82 -16.28 1.99
N THR A 458 1.43 -17.44 2.53
CA THR A 458 2.37 -18.30 3.27
C THR A 458 3.43 -18.90 2.34
N ALA A 459 3.05 -19.34 1.13
CA ALA A 459 3.97 -19.91 0.16
C ALA A 459 4.98 -18.88 -0.37
N TRP A 460 4.58 -17.62 -0.58
CA TRP A 460 5.50 -16.53 -0.97
C TRP A 460 6.52 -16.21 0.14
N SER A 461 6.16 -16.45 1.41
CA SER A 461 7.11 -16.33 2.53
C SER A 461 8.23 -17.39 2.55
N PHE A 462 8.18 -18.41 1.68
CA PHE A 462 9.28 -19.37 1.46
C PHE A 462 10.50 -18.67 0.81
N SER A 463 10.32 -17.49 0.23
CA SER A 463 11.40 -16.60 -0.21
C SER A 463 11.25 -15.23 0.46
N ALA A 464 11.14 -14.12 -0.28
CA ALA A 464 11.08 -12.78 0.31
C ALA A 464 9.68 -12.27 0.68
N GLY A 465 8.62 -13.05 0.43
CA GLY A 465 7.23 -12.59 0.49
C GLY A 465 6.69 -12.18 -0.89
N GLY A 466 5.51 -11.56 -0.93
CA GLY A 466 4.88 -11.16 -2.18
C GLY A 466 3.90 -10.00 -2.04
N MET A 467 3.51 -9.42 -3.18
CA MET A 467 2.72 -8.19 -3.27
C MET A 467 1.49 -8.41 -4.16
N PHE A 468 0.31 -8.14 -3.62
CA PHE A 468 -0.95 -8.49 -4.27
C PHE A 468 -1.29 -7.50 -5.39
N TRP A 469 -1.55 -8.05 -6.58
CA TRP A 469 -2.04 -7.33 -7.75
C TRP A 469 -3.57 -7.46 -7.84
N SER A 470 -4.34 -6.43 -7.51
CA SER A 470 -3.97 -5.07 -7.07
C SER A 470 -4.89 -4.59 -5.95
N PHE A 471 -4.64 -3.39 -5.41
CA PHE A 471 -5.50 -2.84 -4.36
C PHE A 471 -6.96 -2.66 -4.79
N ARG A 472 -7.18 -2.19 -6.03
CA ARG A 472 -8.48 -1.73 -6.53
C ARG A 472 -8.61 -2.00 -8.03
N HIS A 473 -9.64 -2.74 -8.40
CA HIS A 473 -10.19 -2.85 -9.75
C HIS A 473 -11.70 -2.57 -9.70
N VAL A 474 -12.24 -1.90 -10.72
CA VAL A 474 -13.66 -1.55 -10.86
C VAL A 474 -14.26 -2.35 -12.03
N PRO A 475 -15.12 -3.36 -11.77
CA PRO A 475 -15.70 -4.19 -12.83
C PRO A 475 -16.56 -3.40 -13.80
N SER A 476 -16.35 -3.61 -15.11
CA SER A 476 -17.22 -3.05 -16.15
C SER A 476 -18.58 -3.72 -16.17
N LYS A 477 -19.64 -2.90 -16.32
CA LYS A 477 -21.01 -3.40 -16.52
C LYS A 477 -21.15 -4.16 -17.83
N ALA A 478 -20.40 -3.76 -18.87
CA ALA A 478 -20.43 -4.42 -20.17
C ALA A 478 -19.70 -5.76 -20.15
N GLN A 479 -18.60 -5.88 -19.41
CA GLN A 479 -17.85 -7.13 -19.24
C GLN A 479 -18.62 -8.12 -18.35
N LEU A 480 -19.18 -7.66 -17.22
CA LEU A 480 -20.03 -8.47 -16.35
C LEU A 480 -21.28 -9.02 -17.10
N ALA A 481 -21.88 -8.21 -17.98
CA ALA A 481 -23.00 -8.67 -18.83
C ALA A 481 -22.61 -9.75 -19.87
N GLN A 482 -21.30 -9.97 -20.08
CA GLN A 482 -20.73 -11.04 -20.91
C GLN A 482 -20.17 -12.21 -20.07
N GLY A 483 -20.35 -12.19 -18.74
CA GLY A 483 -19.83 -13.21 -17.81
C GLY A 483 -18.37 -13.02 -17.40
N LEU A 484 -17.72 -11.92 -17.80
CA LEU A 484 -16.33 -11.60 -17.45
C LEU A 484 -16.29 -10.86 -16.11
N ASP A 485 -15.97 -11.57 -15.02
CA ASP A 485 -15.86 -11.02 -13.66
C ASP A 485 -14.42 -11.11 -13.10
N TYR A 486 -13.70 -10.00 -13.25
CA TYR A 486 -12.34 -9.81 -12.75
C TYR A 486 -12.26 -9.36 -11.27
N SER A 487 -13.36 -9.37 -10.50
CA SER A 487 -13.38 -8.81 -9.12
C SER A 487 -12.35 -9.40 -8.15
N GLN A 488 -11.88 -10.62 -8.39
CA GLN A 488 -10.79 -11.27 -7.63
C GLN A 488 -9.38 -10.65 -7.83
N TYR A 489 -9.22 -9.68 -8.74
CA TYR A 489 -8.03 -8.80 -8.81
C TYR A 489 -8.14 -7.57 -7.89
N SER A 490 -9.27 -7.34 -7.23
CA SER A 490 -9.54 -6.15 -6.42
C SER A 490 -9.44 -6.49 -4.92
N PHE A 491 -8.30 -6.18 -4.28
CA PHE A 491 -8.09 -6.52 -2.87
C PHE A 491 -9.15 -5.89 -1.95
N ILE A 492 -9.59 -4.67 -2.23
CA ILE A 492 -10.67 -4.01 -1.48
C ILE A 492 -12.03 -4.73 -1.63
N TYR A 493 -12.30 -5.38 -2.76
CA TYR A 493 -13.48 -6.25 -2.92
C TYR A 493 -13.34 -7.54 -2.10
N LEU A 494 -12.16 -8.18 -2.13
CA LEU A 494 -11.89 -9.40 -1.36
C LEU A 494 -11.97 -9.17 0.16
N ILE A 495 -11.58 -7.97 0.61
CA ILE A 495 -11.83 -7.48 1.97
C ILE A 495 -13.34 -7.42 2.27
N GLN A 496 -14.15 -6.87 1.35
CA GLN A 496 -15.60 -6.73 1.53
C GLN A 496 -16.33 -8.08 1.57
N GLN A 497 -15.85 -9.09 0.83
CA GLN A 497 -16.38 -10.47 0.90
C GLN A 497 -15.89 -11.23 2.15
N GLY A 498 -14.83 -10.76 2.83
CA GLY A 498 -14.22 -11.43 3.98
C GLY A 498 -13.22 -12.54 3.62
N ALA A 499 -12.76 -12.61 2.36
CA ALA A 499 -11.78 -13.58 1.91
C ALA A 499 -10.42 -13.35 2.59
N ILE A 500 -10.01 -12.09 2.71
CA ILE A 500 -8.74 -11.71 3.35
C ILE A 500 -8.77 -12.04 4.85
N THR A 501 -7.74 -12.73 5.33
CA THR A 501 -7.48 -12.93 6.77
C THR A 501 -6.74 -11.71 7.31
N TYR A 502 -7.16 -11.18 8.46
CA TYR A 502 -6.49 -10.03 9.08
C TYR A 502 -5.54 -10.51 10.18
N PRO A 503 -4.41 -9.82 10.44
CA PRO A 503 -3.57 -10.09 11.60
C PRO A 503 -4.35 -10.11 12.92
N SER A 504 -5.38 -9.26 13.05
CA SER A 504 -6.25 -9.20 14.23
C SER A 504 -7.05 -10.48 14.48
N ASP A 505 -7.39 -11.23 13.43
CA ASP A 505 -8.23 -12.44 13.52
C ASP A 505 -7.45 -13.59 14.16
N VAL A 506 -6.13 -13.58 13.95
CA VAL A 506 -5.14 -14.54 14.48
C VAL A 506 -4.38 -13.98 15.70
N GLY A 507 -4.84 -12.86 16.28
CA GLY A 507 -4.30 -12.30 17.53
C GLY A 507 -3.00 -11.47 17.38
N VAL A 508 -2.60 -11.12 16.16
CA VAL A 508 -1.44 -10.29 15.85
C VAL A 508 -1.86 -8.83 15.66
N ALA A 509 -1.16 -7.89 16.30
CA ALA A 509 -1.62 -6.49 16.35
C ALA A 509 -1.51 -5.72 15.02
N ASN A 510 -0.47 -6.00 14.23
CA ASN A 510 -0.15 -5.45 12.91
C ASN A 510 1.09 -6.18 12.35
N THR A 511 1.50 -5.90 11.12
CA THR A 511 2.70 -6.50 10.48
C THR A 511 3.89 -5.54 10.42
N ALA A 512 3.82 -4.40 11.11
CA ALA A 512 4.80 -3.30 11.08
C ALA A 512 6.15 -3.60 11.76
N THR A 513 6.37 -4.83 12.22
CA THR A 513 7.66 -5.32 12.71
C THR A 513 7.89 -6.74 12.22
N ARG A 514 9.15 -7.10 11.92
CA ARG A 514 9.55 -8.45 11.48
C ARG A 514 8.98 -9.56 12.35
N SER A 515 9.00 -9.40 13.68
CA SER A 515 8.45 -10.40 14.61
C SER A 515 6.94 -10.57 14.50
N ASN A 516 6.18 -9.51 14.23
CA ASN A 516 4.74 -9.62 14.06
C ASN A 516 4.36 -10.09 12.65
N ALA A 517 5.08 -9.63 11.60
CA ALA A 517 4.91 -10.14 10.25
C ALA A 517 5.13 -11.66 10.19
N GLN A 518 6.20 -12.17 10.83
CA GLN A 518 6.45 -13.60 10.94
C GLN A 518 5.33 -14.32 11.70
N LYS A 519 4.94 -13.85 12.90
CA LYS A 519 3.83 -14.45 13.67
C LYS A 519 2.50 -14.51 12.89
N TYR A 520 2.23 -13.51 12.07
CA TYR A 520 1.05 -13.50 11.20
C TYR A 520 1.16 -14.59 10.14
N LEU A 521 2.27 -14.63 9.38
CA LEU A 521 2.53 -15.66 8.37
C LEU A 521 2.54 -17.09 8.95
N ASP A 522 3.13 -17.28 10.13
CA ASP A 522 3.16 -18.56 10.87
C ASP A 522 1.77 -19.05 11.30
N SER A 523 0.77 -18.17 11.33
CA SER A 523 -0.60 -18.45 11.77
C SER A 523 -1.62 -18.65 10.62
N LEU A 524 -1.20 -18.44 9.38
CA LEU A 524 -2.04 -18.64 8.18
C LEU A 524 -2.07 -20.12 7.77
N THR A 525 -3.11 -20.52 7.03
CA THR A 525 -3.26 -21.89 6.56
C THR A 525 -2.41 -22.15 5.31
N SER A 526 -1.38 -23.01 5.42
CA SER A 526 -0.55 -23.43 4.28
C SER A 526 -0.89 -24.83 3.78
N ASN A 527 -1.31 -24.93 2.51
CA ASN A 527 -1.39 -26.20 1.79
C ASN A 527 -0.01 -26.75 1.36
N CYS A 528 1.04 -25.94 1.44
CA CYS A 528 2.39 -26.29 1.00
C CYS A 528 3.31 -26.80 2.12
N GLY A 529 2.76 -26.95 3.34
CA GLY A 529 3.52 -27.15 4.57
C GLY A 529 4.04 -25.83 5.15
N SER A 530 4.66 -25.89 6.33
CA SER A 530 5.33 -24.73 6.93
C SER A 530 6.44 -24.21 6.02
N ALA A 531 6.65 -22.90 6.00
CA ALA A 531 7.89 -22.35 5.44
C ALA A 531 9.09 -23.00 6.15
N PRO A 532 10.14 -23.42 5.41
CA PRO A 532 11.36 -23.94 6.03
C PRO A 532 11.90 -22.96 7.07
N SER A 533 12.35 -23.45 8.23
CA SER A 533 12.99 -22.61 9.27
C SER A 533 14.29 -21.95 8.78
N ASN A 534 14.79 -22.42 7.65
CA ASN A 534 15.86 -21.89 6.82
C ASN A 534 15.32 -21.46 5.44
N ALA A 535 14.29 -20.62 5.37
CA ALA A 535 13.78 -20.01 4.14
C ALA A 535 14.30 -18.56 3.96
N ALA A 536 15.52 -18.32 3.46
CA ALA A 536 16.55 -19.25 2.99
C ALA A 536 17.76 -19.29 3.96
N PRO A 537 18.72 -20.23 3.83
CA PRO A 537 20.10 -19.87 4.01
C PRO A 537 20.55 -19.18 2.72
N TYR A 538 20.28 -17.88 2.56
CA TYR A 538 21.10 -17.07 1.65
C TYR A 538 22.52 -17.20 2.19
N PRO A 539 23.44 -17.89 1.49
CA PRO A 539 24.64 -18.47 2.13
C PRO A 539 25.55 -17.33 2.58
N ALA A 540 25.45 -16.98 3.88
CA ALA A 540 25.61 -15.62 4.39
C ALA A 540 26.68 -14.81 3.65
N ALA A 541 26.24 -14.05 2.64
CA ALA A 541 27.12 -13.68 1.54
C ALA A 541 28.35 -12.93 2.07
N THR A 542 29.53 -13.44 1.73
CA THR A 542 30.80 -12.94 2.25
C THR A 542 31.12 -11.52 1.75
N VAL A 543 30.42 -11.08 0.71
CA VAL A 543 30.38 -9.69 0.24
C VAL A 543 29.31 -8.92 1.02
N SER A 544 29.73 -8.16 2.02
CA SER A 544 28.86 -7.22 2.72
C SER A 544 28.46 -6.06 1.81
N TRP A 545 27.16 -5.71 1.75
CA TRP A 545 26.71 -4.53 1.02
C TRP A 545 26.98 -3.26 1.82
N THR A 546 28.08 -2.56 1.51
CA THR A 546 28.55 -1.40 2.28
C THR A 546 27.98 -0.06 1.81
N ALA A 547 27.49 0.03 0.57
CA ALA A 547 27.07 1.30 -0.04
C ALA A 547 25.85 1.92 0.66
N GLU A 548 24.78 1.14 0.89
CA GLU A 548 23.62 1.62 1.66
C GLU A 548 24.02 1.96 3.11
N VAL A 549 24.79 1.09 3.77
CA VAL A 549 25.23 1.31 5.16
C VAL A 549 26.01 2.61 5.28
N ALA A 550 26.87 2.93 4.32
CA ALA A 550 27.60 4.20 4.28
C ALA A 550 26.65 5.40 4.07
N ALA A 551 25.72 5.34 3.11
CA ALA A 551 24.78 6.42 2.81
C ALA A 551 23.82 6.70 3.98
N ARG A 552 23.23 5.66 4.58
CA ARG A 552 22.35 5.79 5.77
C ARG A 552 23.14 6.31 6.98
N THR A 553 24.39 5.90 7.16
CA THR A 553 25.28 6.40 8.22
C THR A 553 25.62 7.88 8.04
N ALA A 554 25.98 8.29 6.82
CA ALA A 554 26.34 9.67 6.49
C ALA A 554 25.17 10.65 6.63
N ALA A 555 23.95 10.22 6.31
CA ALA A 555 22.73 11.00 6.55
C ALA A 555 22.31 11.06 8.03
N GLY A 556 22.75 10.09 8.84
CA GLY A 556 22.46 9.98 10.27
C GLY A 556 20.97 9.76 10.58
N PRO A 557 20.56 9.95 11.85
CA PRO A 557 19.15 9.93 12.28
C PRO A 557 18.44 11.25 11.89
N GLY A 558 18.67 11.72 10.66
CA GLY A 558 18.30 13.05 10.21
C GLY A 558 16.81 13.31 10.33
N ASN A 559 16.49 14.51 10.82
CA ASN A 559 15.13 15.01 11.04
C ASN A 559 14.75 15.94 9.89
N TYR A 560 14.16 15.39 8.84
CA TYR A 560 13.82 16.14 7.63
C TYR A 560 12.44 16.80 7.76
N PRO A 561 12.29 18.07 7.36
CA PRO A 561 11.00 18.73 7.33
C PRO A 561 10.15 18.14 6.19
N ALA A 562 9.03 17.53 6.54
CA ALA A 562 7.99 17.16 5.58
C ALA A 562 6.73 18.00 5.83
N THR A 563 6.09 18.43 4.76
CA THR A 563 4.74 19.00 4.85
C THR A 563 3.73 17.86 4.94
N SER A 564 2.76 17.97 5.85
CA SER A 564 1.62 17.05 5.93
C SER A 564 0.79 17.22 4.66
N VAL A 565 0.84 16.22 3.78
CA VAL A 565 0.04 16.19 2.53
C VAL A 565 -1.42 15.78 2.80
N THR A 566 -1.88 16.02 4.03
CA THR A 566 -3.29 16.25 4.35
C THR A 566 -3.71 17.56 3.68
N ASP A 567 -4.09 17.50 2.41
CA ASP A 567 -4.73 18.62 1.72
C ASP A 567 -5.97 19.05 2.52
N PRO A 568 -6.05 20.32 3.01
CA PRO A 568 -7.22 20.81 3.72
C PRO A 568 -8.52 20.67 2.93
N ASN A 569 -8.45 20.57 1.60
CA ASN A 569 -9.61 20.41 0.71
C ASN A 569 -10.09 18.95 0.60
N LEU A 570 -9.27 17.95 0.96
CA LEU A 570 -9.70 16.53 1.04
C LEU A 570 -10.47 16.21 2.33
N GLY A 571 -10.69 17.19 3.21
CA GLY A 571 -11.58 17.09 4.37
C GLY A 571 -13.04 17.48 4.11
N ALA A 572 -13.39 17.82 2.86
CA ALA A 572 -14.75 18.21 2.48
C ALA A 572 -15.35 17.21 1.49
N ASP A 573 -16.34 16.44 1.94
CA ASP A 573 -17.29 15.78 1.04
C ASP A 573 -17.91 16.82 0.09
N PRO A 574 -18.12 16.52 -1.20
CA PRO A 574 -18.86 17.41 -2.09
C PRO A 574 -20.26 17.64 -1.50
N PRO A 575 -20.65 18.91 -1.21
CA PRO A 575 -21.73 19.19 -0.27
C PRO A 575 -23.10 18.73 -0.80
N GLY A 576 -23.58 17.60 -0.26
CA GLY A 576 -24.96 17.16 -0.39
C GLY A 576 -25.37 16.73 -1.80
N ALA A 577 -24.98 15.53 -2.21
CA ALA A 577 -25.69 14.78 -3.25
C ALA A 577 -27.09 14.28 -2.77
N THR A 578 -27.84 15.14 -2.05
CA THR A 578 -29.20 14.87 -1.63
C THR A 578 -30.11 14.84 -2.84
N SER A 579 -30.72 13.68 -3.09
CA SER A 579 -31.67 13.46 -4.18
C SER A 579 -32.83 14.45 -4.13
N SER A 580 -32.81 15.46 -5.01
CA SER A 580 -33.93 16.39 -5.20
C SER A 580 -34.41 16.32 -6.65
N SER A 581 -35.50 15.58 -6.86
CA SER A 581 -36.14 15.43 -8.16
C SER A 581 -36.86 16.72 -8.56
N GLN A 582 -36.16 17.67 -9.19
CA GLN A 582 -36.80 18.81 -9.86
C GLN A 582 -36.50 18.83 -11.37
N SER A 583 -37.50 18.39 -12.13
CA SER A 583 -37.57 18.63 -13.57
C SER A 583 -37.52 20.13 -13.87
N ARG A 584 -36.51 20.57 -14.62
CA ARG A 584 -36.51 21.86 -15.31
C ARG A 584 -35.96 21.69 -16.72
N SER A 585 -36.86 21.56 -17.69
CA SER A 585 -36.49 21.58 -19.10
C SER A 585 -35.94 22.95 -19.49
N ARG A 586 -34.76 22.99 -20.13
CA ARG A 586 -34.27 24.16 -20.86
C ARG A 586 -34.13 23.80 -22.32
N LYS A 587 -35.06 24.29 -23.15
CA LYS A 587 -34.93 24.25 -24.61
C LYS A 587 -33.77 25.14 -25.04
N VAL A 588 -32.67 24.54 -25.48
CA VAL A 588 -31.61 25.28 -26.17
C VAL A 588 -32.10 25.59 -27.59
N LYS A 589 -32.33 26.87 -27.90
CA LYS A 589 -32.47 27.32 -29.29
C LYS A 589 -31.08 27.35 -29.91
N ARG A 590 -30.89 26.69 -31.05
CA ARG A 590 -29.78 27.02 -31.96
C ARG A 590 -29.97 28.46 -32.45
N ALA A 591 -28.87 29.20 -32.52
CA ALA A 591 -28.69 30.30 -33.46
C ALA A 591 -27.46 29.94 -34.32
N LEU A 592 -27.55 30.20 -35.62
CA LEU A 592 -26.42 30.11 -36.54
C LEU A 592 -25.68 31.45 -36.52
N TYR A 593 -24.35 31.41 -36.57
CA TYR A 593 -23.56 31.92 -37.70
C TYR A 593 -22.17 31.28 -37.68
#